data_AF-A0A2N6TNC4-F1
#
_entry.id   AF-A0A2N6TNC4-F1
#
_cell.length_a   1.000
_cell.length_b   1.000
_cell.length_c   1.000
_cell.angle_alpha   90.00
_cell.angle_beta   90.00
_cell.angle_gamma   90.00
#
_symmetry.space_group_name_H-M   'P 1'
#
loop_
_entity.id
_entity.type
_entity.pdbx_description
1 polymer ?
#
loop_
_entity_poly.entity_id
_entity_poly.type
_entity_poly.pdbx_seq_one_letter_code
_entity_poly.pdbx_strand_id
1 'polypeptide(L)'
;MQEQEFPVSQNNNLVDKVEKEKEIIALINSKGTFTSQITSENKNLLVANAELIAYIDCDTNELHKSQAKIEWLVTVEDSKKNFIYNIEKYHIYHLKVKEADTDNFLLINVLERDIDNELLKKTLKECEQKAAIVIEEPDLGKFILDKGLKAFLSKIEWLDSKKQIDISLNIGENTRIKALEKVGAFFITLEKLVNNKKEWDKKLKIYAAENLVDLANELRKNLKGMFKFIKIWKWRFIQRIELIRLEINSNGEFVATFDDGKLFVGHKIVVNGNVNGELINSAIVENFNIEDYKKVELALSVNDEKNEDVLNEAPTIDSDINDKDNTEK
;
A
#
# COMPACT_ATOMS: atom_id res chain seq x y z
N MET A 1 40.84 -73.56 24.95
CA MET A 1 39.86 -72.49 25.26
C MET A 1 40.40 -71.22 24.65
N GLN A 2 39.79 -70.54 23.68
CA GLN A 2 38.53 -70.67 22.96
C GLN A 2 38.76 -70.04 21.58
N GLU A 3 38.12 -70.60 20.55
CA GLU A 3 37.83 -69.91 19.30
C GLU A 3 36.89 -68.73 19.57
N GLN A 4 37.04 -67.63 18.81
CA GLN A 4 35.89 -66.87 18.34
C GLN A 4 36.22 -66.09 17.07
N GLU A 5 35.61 -66.52 15.97
CA GLU A 5 35.49 -65.81 14.70
C GLU A 5 34.49 -64.64 14.81
N PHE A 6 34.85 -63.52 14.15
CA PHE A 6 34.07 -62.52 13.37
C PHE A 6 32.57 -62.24 13.71
N PRO A 7 32.11 -60.96 13.62
CA PRO A 7 31.95 -60.36 12.29
C PRO A 7 32.25 -58.86 12.14
N VAL A 8 32.64 -58.56 10.90
CA VAL A 8 32.50 -57.29 10.19
C VAL A 8 31.06 -56.79 10.36
N SER A 9 30.85 -55.71 11.10
CA SER A 9 29.57 -54.99 11.09
C SER A 9 29.61 -53.90 10.02
N GLN A 10 29.18 -54.27 8.81
CA GLN A 10 28.49 -53.35 7.92
C GLN A 10 27.27 -52.81 8.67
N ASN A 11 27.31 -51.56 9.11
CA ASN A 11 26.08 -50.84 9.44
C ASN A 11 25.71 -49.95 8.26
N ASN A 12 25.22 -50.61 7.21
CA ASN A 12 24.24 -50.04 6.31
C ASN A 12 22.95 -49.84 7.11
N ASN A 13 22.86 -48.73 7.85
CA ASN A 13 21.60 -48.21 8.36
C ASN A 13 21.21 -46.97 7.54
N LEU A 14 21.11 -47.15 6.23
CA LEU A 14 20.14 -46.39 5.45
C LEU A 14 18.81 -47.10 5.68
N VAL A 15 18.07 -46.60 6.66
CA VAL A 15 16.67 -46.95 6.85
C VAL A 15 15.97 -46.78 5.51
N ASP A 16 15.46 -47.87 4.97
CA ASP A 16 14.53 -47.92 3.84
C ASP A 16 13.27 -47.11 4.19
N LYS A 17 13.36 -45.79 4.06
CA LYS A 17 12.18 -44.97 3.84
C LYS A 17 11.82 -45.25 2.39
N VAL A 18 10.72 -45.99 2.17
CA VAL A 18 10.24 -46.31 0.83
C VAL A 18 9.94 -44.98 0.13
N GLU A 19 10.92 -44.47 -0.59
CA GLU A 19 10.83 -43.26 -1.40
C GLU A 19 9.84 -43.56 -2.53
N LYS A 20 8.59 -43.14 -2.37
CA LYS A 20 7.54 -43.35 -3.37
C LYS A 20 7.74 -42.41 -4.55
N GLU A 21 7.73 -42.99 -5.74
CA GLU A 21 7.55 -42.22 -6.96
C GLU A 21 6.10 -41.72 -7.01
N LYS A 22 5.91 -40.48 -7.46
CA LYS A 22 4.60 -39.89 -7.71
C LYS A 22 4.63 -38.92 -8.88
N GLU A 23 3.45 -38.57 -9.36
CA GLU A 23 3.27 -37.61 -10.44
C GLU A 23 2.69 -36.31 -9.88
N ILE A 24 3.22 -35.18 -10.34
CA ILE A 24 2.76 -33.84 -9.95
C ILE A 24 2.62 -32.94 -11.18
N ILE A 25 1.62 -32.05 -11.17
CA ILE A 25 1.52 -30.93 -12.10
C ILE A 25 2.07 -29.69 -11.39
N ALA A 26 3.25 -29.23 -11.80
CA ALA A 26 4.02 -28.23 -11.08
C ALA A 26 4.12 -26.91 -11.85
N LEU A 27 3.88 -25.79 -11.17
CA LEU A 27 4.10 -24.44 -11.66
C LEU A 27 5.47 -23.93 -11.19
N ILE A 28 6.36 -23.61 -12.14
CA ILE A 28 7.73 -23.19 -11.84
C ILE A 28 7.79 -21.70 -11.48
N ASN A 29 8.65 -21.36 -10.52
CA ASN A 29 8.85 -19.98 -10.10
C ASN A 29 9.67 -19.13 -11.08
N SER A 30 9.98 -17.91 -10.66
CA SER A 30 10.67 -16.90 -11.46
C SER A 30 12.11 -17.23 -11.83
N LYS A 31 12.76 -18.18 -11.12
CA LYS A 31 14.16 -18.55 -11.34
C LYS A 31 14.33 -19.56 -12.48
N GLY A 32 13.37 -20.47 -12.66
CA GLY A 32 13.55 -21.61 -13.55
C GLY A 32 14.67 -22.54 -13.06
N THR A 33 15.36 -23.22 -13.98
CA THR A 33 16.51 -24.07 -13.62
C THR A 33 17.72 -23.26 -13.16
N PHE A 34 18.33 -23.65 -12.04
CA PHE A 34 19.64 -23.18 -11.61
C PHE A 34 20.48 -24.33 -11.03
N THR A 35 21.78 -24.10 -10.83
CA THR A 35 22.68 -25.11 -10.24
C THR A 35 23.24 -24.67 -8.91
N SER A 36 23.43 -25.64 -8.03
CA SER A 36 24.19 -25.52 -6.79
C SER A 36 25.33 -26.55 -6.81
N GLN A 37 26.52 -26.14 -6.38
CA GLN A 37 27.69 -27.01 -6.36
C GLN A 37 27.58 -28.02 -5.21
N ILE A 38 27.71 -29.32 -5.51
CA ILE A 38 27.85 -30.34 -4.47
C ILE A 38 29.25 -30.23 -3.87
N THR A 39 29.33 -29.99 -2.56
CA THR A 39 30.57 -30.04 -1.79
C THR A 39 30.81 -31.47 -1.29
N SER A 40 31.27 -32.38 -2.16
CA SER A 40 32.10 -33.53 -1.76
C SER A 40 32.41 -34.48 -2.93
N GLU A 41 33.68 -34.89 -2.97
CA GLU A 41 34.30 -36.07 -3.61
C GLU A 41 34.23 -36.25 -5.13
N ASN A 42 33.22 -35.75 -5.85
CA ASN A 42 33.11 -35.95 -7.31
C ASN A 42 33.04 -34.62 -8.08
N LYS A 43 34.19 -34.11 -8.53
CA LYS A 43 34.34 -32.78 -9.18
C LYS A 43 33.54 -32.59 -10.47
N ASN A 44 32.91 -33.64 -11.00
CA ASN A 44 32.24 -33.65 -12.30
C ASN A 44 30.70 -33.65 -12.24
N LEU A 45 30.09 -33.69 -11.04
CA LEU A 45 28.64 -33.71 -10.86
C LEU A 45 28.15 -32.44 -10.12
N LEU A 46 27.06 -31.86 -10.61
CA LEU A 46 26.35 -30.73 -10.05
C LEU A 46 24.90 -31.12 -9.74
N VAL A 47 24.26 -30.42 -8.81
CA VAL A 47 22.81 -30.52 -8.60
C VAL A 47 22.16 -29.36 -9.32
N ALA A 48 21.41 -29.66 -10.36
CA ALA A 48 20.46 -28.73 -10.95
C ALA A 48 19.15 -28.80 -10.17
N ASN A 49 18.48 -27.68 -10.04
CA ASN A 49 17.23 -27.60 -9.31
C ASN A 49 16.33 -26.48 -9.85
N ALA A 50 15.04 -26.58 -9.55
CA ALA A 50 14.05 -25.56 -9.82
C ALA A 50 13.05 -25.48 -8.66
N GLU A 51 12.66 -24.27 -8.30
CA GLU A 51 11.70 -24.01 -7.23
C GLU A 51 10.28 -23.87 -7.81
N LEU A 52 9.28 -24.33 -7.06
CA LEU A 52 7.88 -24.34 -7.43
C LEU A 52 7.13 -23.17 -6.77
N ILE A 53 6.13 -22.63 -7.45
CA ILE A 53 5.14 -21.70 -6.86
C ILE A 53 4.03 -22.50 -6.17
N ALA A 54 3.61 -23.58 -6.83
CA ALA A 54 2.58 -24.50 -6.39
C ALA A 54 2.69 -25.79 -7.22
N TYR A 55 2.13 -26.88 -6.70
CA TYR A 55 1.92 -28.11 -7.46
C TYR A 55 0.58 -28.75 -7.11
N ILE A 56 0.06 -29.55 -8.02
CA ILE A 56 -1.08 -30.43 -7.81
C ILE A 56 -0.53 -31.86 -7.73
N ASP A 57 -0.86 -32.56 -6.66
CA ASP A 57 -0.54 -33.99 -6.52
C ASP A 57 -1.55 -34.80 -7.35
N CYS A 58 -1.08 -35.61 -8.30
CA CYS A 58 -1.96 -36.30 -9.25
C CYS A 58 -2.78 -37.43 -8.60
N ASP A 59 -2.33 -37.99 -7.48
CA ASP A 59 -3.03 -39.10 -6.79
C ASP A 59 -4.19 -38.57 -5.93
N THR A 60 -3.95 -37.45 -5.23
CA THR A 60 -4.93 -36.84 -4.32
C THR A 60 -5.75 -35.73 -4.97
N ASN A 61 -5.27 -35.17 -6.08
CA ASN A 61 -5.80 -34.00 -6.75
C ASN A 61 -5.84 -32.74 -5.85
N GLU A 62 -4.97 -32.68 -4.84
CA GLU A 62 -4.85 -31.54 -3.93
C GLU A 62 -3.87 -30.48 -4.45
N LEU A 63 -4.24 -29.20 -4.32
CA LEU A 63 -3.38 -28.07 -4.64
C LEU A 63 -2.53 -27.69 -3.44
N HIS A 64 -1.21 -27.81 -3.59
CA HIS A 64 -0.23 -27.37 -2.60
C HIS A 64 0.40 -26.06 -3.03
N LYS A 65 0.18 -24.98 -2.26
CA LYS A 65 0.85 -23.69 -2.41
C LYS A 65 2.07 -23.65 -1.50
N SER A 66 3.20 -24.19 -1.94
CA SER A 66 4.45 -24.26 -1.16
C SER A 66 5.67 -23.84 -1.99
N GLN A 67 6.77 -23.51 -1.30
CA GLN A 67 8.08 -23.26 -1.91
C GLN A 67 8.87 -24.57 -2.08
N ALA A 68 8.21 -25.64 -2.50
CA ALA A 68 8.89 -26.90 -2.77
C ALA A 68 9.90 -26.74 -3.91
N LYS A 69 10.90 -27.61 -3.98
CA LYS A 69 11.87 -27.65 -5.09
C LYS A 69 12.01 -29.04 -5.67
N ILE A 70 12.37 -29.08 -6.95
CA ILE A 70 12.77 -30.27 -7.68
C ILE A 70 14.27 -30.23 -7.93
N GLU A 71 14.97 -31.36 -7.77
CA GLU A 71 16.42 -31.48 -7.94
C GLU A 71 16.76 -32.65 -8.86
N TRP A 72 17.85 -32.55 -9.63
CA TRP A 72 18.41 -33.65 -10.41
C TRP A 72 19.92 -33.48 -10.60
N LEU A 73 20.60 -34.60 -10.81
CA LEU A 73 22.05 -34.60 -11.06
C LEU A 73 22.34 -34.24 -12.52
N VAL A 74 23.35 -33.41 -12.72
CA VAL A 74 23.85 -33.03 -14.05
C VAL A 74 25.38 -33.03 -14.06
N THR A 75 26.00 -33.33 -15.20
CA THR A 75 27.45 -33.21 -15.33
C THR A 75 27.86 -31.76 -15.55
N VAL A 76 29.12 -31.43 -15.25
CA VAL A 76 29.67 -30.09 -15.53
C VAL A 76 29.65 -29.77 -17.03
N GLU A 77 29.75 -30.76 -17.91
CA GLU A 77 29.65 -30.56 -19.35
C GLU A 77 28.21 -30.28 -19.80
N ASP A 78 27.24 -31.05 -19.29
CA ASP A 78 25.82 -30.89 -19.63
C ASP A 78 25.23 -29.58 -19.09
N SER A 79 25.74 -29.09 -17.96
CA SER A 79 25.36 -27.76 -17.44
C SER A 79 25.69 -26.61 -18.41
N LYS A 80 26.66 -26.80 -19.32
CA LYS A 80 27.05 -25.79 -20.33
C LYS A 80 26.22 -25.88 -21.61
N LYS A 81 25.40 -26.92 -21.79
CA LYS A 81 24.66 -27.24 -23.03
C LYS A 81 23.14 -27.11 -22.87
N ASN A 82 22.69 -26.31 -21.90
CA ASN A 82 21.32 -26.28 -21.38
C ASN A 82 20.93 -27.64 -20.78
N PHE A 83 20.73 -27.64 -19.46
CA PHE A 83 20.44 -28.82 -18.64
C PHE A 83 19.46 -29.80 -19.32
N ILE A 84 19.63 -31.11 -19.07
CA ILE A 84 18.84 -32.20 -19.69
C ILE A 84 17.33 -31.89 -19.75
N TYR A 85 16.77 -31.31 -18.68
CA TYR A 85 15.35 -30.98 -18.63
C TYR A 85 15.00 -29.54 -19.01
N ASN A 86 15.95 -28.59 -19.02
CA ASN A 86 15.74 -27.17 -19.31
C ASN A 86 14.38 -26.64 -18.81
N ILE A 87 14.16 -26.71 -17.50
CA ILE A 87 12.90 -26.28 -16.88
C ILE A 87 12.84 -24.76 -16.90
N GLU A 88 11.83 -24.22 -17.60
CA GLU A 88 11.64 -22.80 -17.81
C GLU A 88 10.76 -22.18 -16.72
N LYS A 89 11.06 -20.93 -16.37
CA LYS A 89 10.29 -20.16 -15.39
C LYS A 89 8.83 -19.95 -15.84
N TYR A 90 7.90 -19.93 -14.88
CA TYR A 90 6.46 -19.66 -15.07
C TYR A 90 5.71 -20.61 -16.02
N HIS A 91 6.31 -21.73 -16.39
CA HIS A 91 5.63 -22.79 -17.14
C HIS A 91 5.10 -23.86 -16.19
N ILE A 92 4.13 -24.62 -16.69
CA ILE A 92 3.48 -25.71 -15.97
C ILE A 92 3.92 -27.03 -16.59
N TYR A 93 4.45 -27.93 -15.77
CA TYR A 93 4.98 -29.22 -16.20
C TYR A 93 4.26 -30.36 -15.50
N HIS A 94 4.07 -31.47 -16.21
CA HIS A 94 3.76 -32.75 -15.57
C HIS A 94 5.06 -33.50 -15.33
N LEU A 95 5.35 -33.75 -14.06
CA LEU A 95 6.62 -34.27 -13.61
C LEU A 95 6.42 -35.60 -12.92
N LYS A 96 7.30 -36.55 -13.22
CA LYS A 96 7.48 -37.75 -12.41
C LYS A 96 8.59 -37.47 -11.41
N VAL A 97 8.29 -37.56 -10.13
CA VAL A 97 9.20 -37.20 -9.03
C VAL A 97 9.28 -38.28 -7.98
N LYS A 98 10.34 -38.22 -7.18
CA LYS A 98 10.51 -39.00 -5.95
C LYS A 98 10.52 -38.05 -4.76
N GLU A 99 9.72 -38.32 -3.74
CA GLU A 99 9.73 -37.49 -2.54
C GLU A 99 10.96 -37.78 -1.68
N ALA A 100 11.84 -36.80 -1.51
CA ALA A 100 13.04 -36.92 -0.68
C ALA A 100 12.76 -36.44 0.75
N ASP A 101 12.12 -35.28 0.88
CA ASP A 101 11.62 -34.74 2.15
C ASP A 101 10.33 -33.91 1.93
N THR A 102 9.83 -33.26 2.99
CA THR A 102 8.52 -32.58 3.00
C THR A 102 8.38 -31.47 1.96
N ASP A 103 9.48 -30.91 1.44
CA ASP A 103 9.45 -29.83 0.43
C ASP A 103 10.45 -30.05 -0.71
N ASN A 104 11.12 -31.21 -0.78
CA ASN A 104 12.11 -31.52 -1.81
C ASN A 104 11.78 -32.79 -2.57
N PHE A 105 11.80 -32.67 -3.89
CA PHE A 105 11.54 -33.72 -4.84
C PHE A 105 12.79 -34.02 -5.68
N LEU A 106 13.10 -35.29 -5.90
CA LEU A 106 14.04 -35.70 -6.93
C LEU A 106 13.28 -35.84 -8.25
N LEU A 107 13.68 -35.08 -9.27
CA LEU A 107 13.10 -35.16 -10.61
C LEU A 107 13.57 -36.42 -11.31
N ILE A 108 12.64 -37.31 -11.66
CA ILE A 108 12.90 -38.53 -12.42
C ILE A 108 12.69 -38.26 -13.91
N ASN A 109 11.59 -37.61 -14.27
CA ASN A 109 11.28 -37.31 -15.67
C ASN A 109 10.30 -36.14 -15.83
N VAL A 110 10.36 -35.48 -16.99
CA VAL A 110 9.36 -34.53 -17.45
C VAL A 110 8.44 -35.27 -18.42
N LEU A 111 7.21 -35.53 -18.00
CA LEU A 111 6.23 -36.29 -18.79
C LEU A 111 5.59 -35.40 -19.87
N GLU A 112 5.26 -34.16 -19.52
CA GLU A 112 4.64 -33.19 -20.42
C GLU A 112 5.03 -31.75 -20.02
N ARG A 113 5.03 -30.85 -21.01
CA ARG A 113 5.40 -29.44 -20.88
C ARG A 113 4.23 -28.55 -21.27
N ASP A 114 4.25 -27.33 -20.74
CA ASP A 114 3.32 -26.24 -21.11
C ASP A 114 1.85 -26.62 -20.95
N ILE A 115 1.56 -27.33 -19.85
CA ILE A 115 0.22 -27.80 -19.56
C ILE A 115 -0.72 -26.62 -19.33
N ASP A 116 -1.88 -26.69 -19.96
CA ASP A 116 -2.96 -25.78 -19.66
C ASP A 116 -3.72 -26.24 -18.39
N ASN A 117 -3.41 -25.60 -17.25
CA ASN A 117 -4.14 -25.82 -16.01
C ASN A 117 -4.65 -24.49 -15.43
N GLU A 118 -5.96 -24.29 -15.45
CA GLU A 118 -6.62 -23.06 -14.98
C GLU A 118 -6.40 -22.77 -13.49
N LEU A 119 -6.30 -23.80 -12.63
CA LEU A 119 -6.09 -23.61 -11.20
C LEU A 119 -4.69 -23.07 -10.90
N LEU A 120 -3.67 -23.62 -11.58
CA LEU A 120 -2.29 -23.14 -11.48
C LEU A 120 -2.10 -21.79 -12.17
N LYS A 121 -2.75 -21.54 -13.32
CA LYS A 121 -2.79 -20.21 -13.95
C LYS A 121 -3.41 -19.16 -13.03
N LYS A 122 -4.49 -19.49 -12.33
CA LYS A 122 -5.09 -18.62 -11.30
C LYS A 122 -4.12 -18.39 -10.15
N THR A 123 -3.44 -19.43 -9.69
CA THR A 123 -2.43 -19.33 -8.62
C THR A 123 -1.24 -18.47 -9.04
N LEU A 124 -0.76 -18.58 -10.28
CA LEU A 124 0.27 -17.71 -10.85
C LEU A 124 -0.21 -16.26 -10.83
N LYS A 125 -1.43 -15.98 -11.33
CA LYS A 125 -2.03 -14.64 -11.29
C LYS A 125 -2.16 -14.10 -9.86
N GLU A 126 -2.57 -14.93 -8.90
CA GLU A 126 -2.63 -14.55 -7.48
C GLU A 126 -1.23 -14.20 -6.93
N CYS A 127 -0.20 -14.96 -7.27
CA CYS A 127 1.19 -14.70 -6.85
C CYS A 127 1.79 -13.47 -7.56
N GLU A 128 1.58 -13.34 -8.86
CA GLU A 128 1.96 -12.17 -9.65
C GLU A 128 1.26 -10.91 -9.16
N GLN A 129 0.01 -10.99 -8.70
CA GLN A 129 -0.69 -9.89 -8.05
C GLN A 129 -0.05 -9.56 -6.68
N LYS A 130 0.35 -10.56 -5.89
CA LYS A 130 0.96 -10.37 -4.57
C LYS A 130 2.42 -9.90 -4.58
N ALA A 131 3.16 -10.08 -5.67
CA ALA A 131 4.57 -9.67 -5.74
C ALA A 131 4.72 -8.14 -5.77
N ALA A 132 5.16 -7.51 -4.67
CA ALA A 132 5.38 -6.06 -4.61
C ALA A 132 6.52 -5.65 -5.56
N ILE A 133 6.26 -4.71 -6.48
CA ILE A 133 7.32 -4.05 -7.24
C ILE A 133 7.86 -2.95 -6.34
N VAL A 134 9.13 -3.09 -5.93
CA VAL A 134 9.84 -2.14 -5.08
C VAL A 134 10.86 -1.41 -5.93
N ILE A 135 10.85 -0.08 -5.87
CA ILE A 135 11.89 0.79 -6.43
C ILE A 135 12.55 1.50 -5.26
N GLU A 136 13.88 1.45 -5.18
CA GLU A 136 14.66 2.17 -4.18
C GLU A 136 15.52 3.21 -4.89
N GLU A 137 15.26 4.48 -4.61
CA GLU A 137 16.03 5.61 -5.12
C GLU A 137 16.95 6.15 -4.00
N PRO A 138 18.27 6.30 -4.24
CA PRO A 138 19.24 6.62 -3.20
C PRO A 138 18.88 7.82 -2.32
N ASP A 139 18.33 8.88 -2.91
CA ASP A 139 18.04 10.15 -2.22
C ASP A 139 16.54 10.40 -1.98
N LEU A 140 15.66 9.59 -2.59
CA LEU A 140 14.20 9.78 -2.56
C LEU A 140 13.47 8.66 -1.79
N GLY A 141 14.19 7.60 -1.41
CA GLY A 141 13.69 6.52 -0.58
C GLY A 141 13.01 5.39 -1.37
N LYS A 142 12.15 4.65 -0.67
CA LYS A 142 11.56 3.39 -1.16
C LYS A 142 10.13 3.59 -1.63
N PHE A 143 9.85 3.16 -2.85
CA PHE A 143 8.54 3.21 -3.50
C PHE A 143 8.00 1.81 -3.70
N ILE A 144 6.74 1.62 -3.33
CA ILE A 144 6.05 0.33 -3.44
C ILE A 144 4.88 0.49 -4.40
N LEU A 145 4.80 -0.38 -5.41
CA LEU A 145 3.66 -0.41 -6.31
C LEU A 145 2.43 -0.99 -5.59
N ASP A 146 1.44 -0.14 -5.36
CA ASP A 146 0.07 -0.57 -5.07
C ASP A 146 -0.64 -0.87 -6.39
N LYS A 147 -0.91 -2.15 -6.65
CA LYS A 147 -1.57 -2.60 -7.89
C LYS A 147 -3.07 -2.34 -7.92
N GLY A 148 -3.72 -2.22 -6.76
CA GLY A 148 -5.14 -1.88 -6.67
C GLY A 148 -5.37 -0.43 -7.06
N LEU A 149 -4.51 0.45 -6.57
CA LEU A 149 -4.50 1.87 -6.93
C LEU A 149 -3.77 2.16 -8.25
N LYS A 150 -3.07 1.16 -8.80
CA LYS A 150 -2.17 1.30 -9.96
C LYS A 150 -1.18 2.46 -9.78
N ALA A 151 -0.64 2.58 -8.57
CA ALA A 151 0.17 3.71 -8.16
C ALA A 151 1.40 3.29 -7.35
N PHE A 152 2.53 3.97 -7.57
CA PHE A 152 3.65 3.88 -6.63
C PHE A 152 3.36 4.76 -5.42
N LEU A 153 3.56 4.21 -4.23
CA LEU A 153 3.36 4.89 -2.96
C LEU A 153 4.67 4.93 -2.18
N SER A 154 4.91 6.03 -1.49
CA SER A 154 6.02 6.21 -0.56
C SER A 154 5.66 7.19 0.55
N LYS A 155 6.48 7.21 1.59
CA LYS A 155 6.46 8.22 2.63
C LYS A 155 7.85 8.83 2.75
N ILE A 156 7.93 10.15 2.66
CA ILE A 156 9.21 10.88 2.76
C ILE A 156 9.15 11.95 3.83
N GLU A 157 10.29 12.25 4.43
CA GLU A 157 10.43 13.41 5.31
C GLU A 157 10.38 14.70 4.49
N TRP A 158 9.51 15.63 4.90
CA TRP A 158 9.38 16.91 4.20
C TRP A 158 10.23 18.00 4.86
N LEU A 159 9.65 18.88 5.69
CA LEU A 159 10.39 19.94 6.40
C LEU A 159 10.71 19.60 7.85
N ASP A 160 9.77 18.96 8.54
CA ASP A 160 9.95 18.46 9.90
C ASP A 160 10.36 16.99 9.79
N SER A 161 11.56 16.64 10.27
CA SER A 161 12.08 15.26 10.24
C SER A 161 11.23 14.28 11.06
N LYS A 162 10.32 14.78 11.91
CA LYS A 162 9.38 13.95 12.67
C LYS A 162 8.07 13.70 11.92
N LYS A 163 7.83 14.39 10.79
CA LYS A 163 6.60 14.28 10.01
C LYS A 163 6.92 13.81 8.59
N GLN A 164 6.23 12.75 8.19
CA GLN A 164 6.29 12.24 6.84
C GLN A 164 5.06 12.68 6.05
N ILE A 165 5.25 12.89 4.75
CA ILE A 165 4.15 13.11 3.80
C ILE A 165 4.01 11.90 2.89
N ASP A 166 2.80 11.63 2.44
CA ASP A 166 2.54 10.61 1.44
C ASP A 166 2.95 11.11 0.05
N ILE A 167 3.65 10.27 -0.71
CA ILE A 167 4.00 10.53 -2.11
C ILE A 167 3.32 9.47 -2.97
N SER A 168 2.67 9.89 -4.05
CA SER A 168 2.08 8.94 -4.99
C SER A 168 2.28 9.31 -6.46
N LEU A 169 2.54 8.29 -7.28
CA LEU A 169 2.50 8.36 -8.74
C LEU A 169 1.39 7.46 -9.25
N ASN A 170 0.37 8.00 -9.93
CA ASN A 170 -0.59 7.19 -10.65
C ASN A 170 -0.01 6.77 -12.01
N ILE A 171 0.12 5.47 -12.25
CA ILE A 171 0.73 4.94 -13.48
C ILE A 171 -0.32 4.81 -14.58
N GLY A 172 -1.55 4.45 -14.22
CA GLY A 172 -2.75 4.44 -15.07
C GLY A 172 -2.73 3.61 -16.37
N GLU A 173 -1.56 3.13 -16.85
CA GLU A 173 -1.35 2.67 -18.22
C GLU A 173 -0.99 1.18 -18.37
N ASN A 174 -1.37 0.64 -19.53
CA ASN A 174 -1.42 -0.79 -19.84
C ASN A 174 -0.20 -1.32 -20.63
N THR A 175 0.89 -0.53 -20.80
CA THR A 175 2.10 -1.00 -21.49
C THR A 175 3.38 -0.69 -20.71
N ARG A 176 4.33 -1.64 -20.75
CA ARG A 176 5.57 -1.60 -19.96
C ARG A 176 6.48 -0.42 -20.29
N ILE A 177 6.57 -0.04 -21.57
CA ILE A 177 7.47 1.03 -22.03
C ILE A 177 7.00 2.39 -21.52
N LYS A 178 5.73 2.73 -21.72
CA LYS A 178 5.18 4.00 -21.24
C LYS A 178 5.15 4.08 -19.72
N ALA A 179 4.94 2.95 -19.03
CA ALA A 179 5.05 2.89 -17.58
C ALA A 179 6.45 3.28 -17.09
N LEU A 180 7.52 2.82 -17.76
CA LEU A 180 8.90 3.17 -17.41
C LEU A 180 9.20 4.65 -17.66
N GLU A 181 8.73 5.22 -18.78
CA GLU A 181 8.88 6.66 -19.07
C GLU A 181 8.19 7.53 -18.00
N LYS A 182 6.99 7.14 -17.57
CA LYS A 182 6.27 7.83 -16.48
C LYS A 182 7.00 7.77 -15.15
N VAL A 183 7.57 6.61 -14.82
CA VAL A 183 8.36 6.43 -13.59
C VAL A 183 9.61 7.31 -13.62
N GLY A 184 10.33 7.36 -14.74
CA GLY A 184 11.49 8.26 -14.89
C GLY A 184 11.11 9.74 -14.73
N ALA A 185 10.05 10.19 -15.42
CA ALA A 185 9.57 11.58 -15.33
C ALA A 185 9.07 11.96 -13.93
N PHE A 186 8.48 10.99 -13.21
CA PHE A 186 8.10 11.13 -11.82
C PHE A 186 9.29 11.43 -10.92
N PHE A 187 10.37 10.63 -11.01
CA PHE A 187 11.54 10.83 -10.15
C PHE A 187 12.23 12.17 -10.43
N ILE A 188 12.32 12.57 -11.70
CA ILE A 188 12.85 13.91 -12.08
C ILE A 188 12.01 15.03 -11.43
N THR A 189 10.68 14.89 -11.42
CA THR A 189 9.78 15.89 -10.83
C THR A 189 9.88 15.91 -9.31
N LEU A 190 9.90 14.73 -8.68
CA LEU A 190 10.03 14.59 -7.24
C LEU A 190 11.37 15.14 -6.76
N GLU A 191 12.47 14.86 -7.47
CA GLU A 191 13.79 15.39 -7.15
C GLU A 191 13.81 16.93 -7.14
N LYS A 192 13.21 17.57 -8.16
CA LYS A 192 13.08 19.04 -8.20
C LYS A 192 12.31 19.61 -7.01
N LEU A 193 11.23 18.93 -6.61
CA LEU A 193 10.41 19.32 -5.46
C LEU A 193 11.17 19.16 -4.15
N VAL A 194 11.82 18.02 -3.94
CA VAL A 194 12.54 17.67 -2.72
C VAL A 194 13.78 18.54 -2.53
N ASN A 195 14.56 18.78 -3.59
CA ASN A 195 15.76 19.63 -3.54
C ASN A 195 15.44 21.08 -3.13
N ASN A 196 14.24 21.58 -3.50
CA ASN A 196 13.78 22.93 -3.18
C ASN A 196 12.58 22.96 -2.21
N LYS A 197 12.43 21.92 -1.37
CA LYS A 197 11.22 21.70 -0.56
C LYS A 197 10.81 22.87 0.34
N LYS A 198 11.78 23.63 0.89
CA LYS A 198 11.51 24.82 1.72
C LYS A 198 10.85 25.95 0.92
N GLU A 199 11.31 26.16 -0.31
CA GLU A 199 10.78 27.19 -1.18
C GLU A 199 9.41 26.79 -1.71
N TRP A 200 9.25 25.53 -2.13
CA TRP A 200 7.97 25.00 -2.58
C TRP A 200 6.91 25.02 -1.49
N ASP A 201 7.21 24.57 -0.28
CA ASP A 201 6.26 24.64 0.85
C ASP A 201 5.81 26.09 1.10
N LYS A 202 6.75 27.04 1.08
CA LYS A 202 6.43 28.46 1.23
C LYS A 202 5.55 28.98 0.09
N LYS A 203 5.92 28.72 -1.17
CA LYS A 203 5.16 29.15 -2.36
C LYS A 203 3.72 28.62 -2.31
N LEU A 204 3.55 27.32 -2.06
CA LEU A 204 2.25 26.67 -2.00
C LEU A 204 1.37 27.22 -0.87
N LYS A 205 1.94 27.41 0.33
CA LYS A 205 1.18 27.94 1.48
C LYS A 205 0.78 29.41 1.29
N ILE A 206 1.65 30.23 0.71
CA ILE A 206 1.33 31.62 0.38
C ILE A 206 0.17 31.64 -0.61
N TYR A 207 0.26 30.88 -1.69
CA TYR A 207 -0.78 30.83 -2.70
C TYR A 207 -2.13 30.35 -2.14
N ALA A 208 -2.13 29.29 -1.31
CA ALA A 208 -3.33 28.82 -0.64
C ALA A 208 -3.94 29.91 0.26
N ALA A 209 -3.13 30.61 1.06
CA ALA A 209 -3.60 31.69 1.92
C ALA A 209 -4.11 32.90 1.13
N GLU A 210 -3.54 33.21 -0.03
CA GLU A 210 -4.02 34.31 -0.88
C GLU A 210 -5.40 34.04 -1.46
N ASN A 211 -5.69 32.78 -1.82
CA ASN A 211 -6.94 32.40 -2.48
C ASN A 211 -8.04 31.96 -1.50
N LEU A 212 -7.69 31.41 -0.33
CA LEU A 212 -8.65 30.71 0.54
C LEU A 212 -8.88 31.39 1.90
N VAL A 213 -8.12 32.43 2.26
CA VAL A 213 -8.28 33.08 3.59
C VAL A 213 -9.65 33.74 3.76
N ASP A 214 -10.21 34.31 2.69
CA ASP A 214 -11.52 34.95 2.75
C ASP A 214 -12.64 33.92 2.89
N LEU A 215 -12.52 32.78 2.19
CA LEU A 215 -13.41 31.64 2.35
C LEU A 215 -13.37 31.07 3.77
N ALA A 216 -12.18 30.94 4.37
CA ALA A 216 -12.03 30.50 5.76
C ALA A 216 -12.69 31.48 6.74
N ASN A 217 -12.55 32.78 6.49
CA ASN A 217 -13.21 33.82 7.29
C ASN A 217 -14.74 33.78 7.13
N GLU A 218 -15.25 33.55 5.92
CA GLU A 218 -16.68 33.39 5.67
C GLU A 218 -17.23 32.17 6.40
N LEU A 219 -16.59 31.01 6.26
CA LEU A 219 -16.97 29.80 6.99
C LEU A 219 -17.01 30.06 8.50
N ARG A 220 -15.95 30.69 9.04
CA ARG A 220 -15.85 30.98 10.48
C ARG A 220 -16.97 31.86 11.01
N LYS A 221 -17.49 32.80 10.21
CA LYS A 221 -18.65 33.63 10.59
C LYS A 221 -19.93 32.81 10.73
N ASN A 222 -20.09 31.79 9.87
CA ASN A 222 -21.24 30.88 9.86
C ASN A 222 -21.14 29.77 10.93
N LEU A 223 -20.00 29.63 11.61
CA LEU A 223 -19.82 28.67 12.69
C LEU A 223 -20.23 29.25 14.05
N LYS A 224 -20.81 28.40 14.92
CA LYS A 224 -21.14 28.77 16.29
C LYS A 224 -19.87 28.90 17.14
N GLY A 225 -19.92 29.81 18.12
CA GLY A 225 -18.89 29.98 19.14
C GLY A 225 -18.15 31.32 19.06
N MET A 226 -17.37 31.61 20.10
CA MET A 226 -16.67 32.89 20.29
C MET A 226 -15.67 33.21 19.17
N PHE A 227 -15.20 32.17 18.46
CA PHE A 227 -14.26 32.32 17.37
C PHE A 227 -14.84 33.02 16.13
N LYS A 228 -16.17 33.13 15.97
CA LYS A 228 -16.80 33.79 14.80
C LYS A 228 -16.41 35.27 14.62
N PHE A 229 -15.98 35.91 15.69
CA PHE A 229 -15.57 37.33 15.70
C PHE A 229 -14.07 37.54 15.42
N ILE A 230 -13.28 36.47 15.37
CA ILE A 230 -11.82 36.57 15.21
C ILE A 230 -11.46 36.34 13.75
N LYS A 231 -10.97 37.40 13.10
CA LYS A 231 -10.46 37.32 11.72
C LYS A 231 -9.21 36.42 11.64
N ILE A 232 -9.19 35.55 10.64
CA ILE A 232 -8.03 34.78 10.21
C ILE A 232 -7.21 35.67 9.28
N TRP A 233 -5.97 35.95 9.68
CA TRP A 233 -5.00 36.67 8.86
C TRP A 233 -4.18 35.68 8.01
N LYS A 234 -3.71 36.12 6.83
CA LYS A 234 -2.91 35.28 5.91
C LYS A 234 -1.71 34.61 6.57
N TRP A 235 -0.94 35.34 7.38
CA TRP A 235 0.21 34.76 8.11
C TRP A 235 -0.19 33.62 9.04
N ARG A 236 -1.37 33.72 9.68
CA ARG A 236 -1.89 32.68 10.57
C ARG A 236 -2.44 31.50 9.80
N PHE A 237 -3.03 31.73 8.62
CA PHE A 237 -3.41 30.67 7.69
C PHE A 237 -2.19 29.85 7.29
N ILE A 238 -1.11 30.52 6.83
CA ILE A 238 0.15 29.89 6.41
C ILE A 238 0.76 29.04 7.54
N GLN A 239 0.75 29.55 8.77
CA GLN A 239 1.28 28.81 9.93
C GLN A 239 0.45 27.58 10.32
N ARG A 240 -0.83 27.54 9.94
CA ARG A 240 -1.76 26.49 10.36
C ARG A 240 -1.77 25.29 9.43
N ILE A 241 -1.64 25.53 8.14
CA ILE A 241 -1.72 24.46 7.15
C ILE A 241 -0.41 23.69 7.07
N GLU A 242 -0.50 22.37 6.92
CA GLU A 242 0.65 21.48 6.84
C GLU A 242 0.52 20.55 5.64
N LEU A 243 1.58 20.43 4.84
CA LEU A 243 1.57 19.52 3.70
C LEU A 243 1.51 18.07 4.23
N ILE A 244 0.61 17.26 3.67
CA ILE A 244 0.42 15.87 4.06
C ILE A 244 0.56 14.89 2.89
N ARG A 245 0.38 15.35 1.65
CA ARG A 245 0.51 14.49 0.46
C ARG A 245 0.97 15.29 -0.77
N LEU A 246 1.80 14.65 -1.59
CA LEU A 246 2.08 15.06 -2.96
C LEU A 246 1.72 13.93 -3.93
N GLU A 247 0.81 14.23 -4.86
CA GLU A 247 0.52 13.36 -6.00
C GLU A 247 1.21 13.95 -7.22
N ILE A 248 2.08 13.18 -7.88
CA ILE A 248 2.91 13.67 -8.97
C ILE A 248 2.51 12.97 -10.27
N ASN A 249 2.29 13.77 -11.31
CA ASN A 249 1.97 13.32 -12.64
C ASN A 249 3.23 13.30 -13.52
N SER A 250 3.23 12.44 -14.54
CA SER A 250 4.37 12.25 -15.44
C SER A 250 4.70 13.45 -16.34
N ASN A 251 3.84 14.46 -16.41
CA ASN A 251 4.04 15.70 -17.17
C ASN A 251 4.65 16.84 -16.33
N GLY A 252 5.02 16.58 -15.07
CA GLY A 252 5.54 17.58 -14.13
C GLY A 252 4.47 18.35 -13.38
N GLU A 253 3.19 18.05 -13.61
CA GLU A 253 2.11 18.52 -12.74
C GLU A 253 2.13 17.76 -11.41
N PHE A 254 1.74 18.43 -10.35
CA PHE A 254 1.59 17.82 -9.05
C PHE A 254 0.40 18.43 -8.31
N VAL A 255 -0.14 17.64 -7.39
CA VAL A 255 -1.22 17.99 -6.50
C VAL A 255 -0.68 17.94 -5.08
N ALA A 256 -0.67 19.09 -4.41
CA ALA A 256 -0.24 19.23 -3.03
C ALA A 256 -1.46 19.32 -2.12
N THR A 257 -1.62 18.33 -1.24
CA THR A 257 -2.72 18.29 -0.28
C THR A 257 -2.23 18.67 1.09
N PHE A 258 -2.90 19.63 1.70
CA PHE A 258 -2.60 20.15 3.03
C PHE A 258 -3.70 19.77 4.02
N ASP A 259 -3.28 19.46 5.25
CA ASP A 259 -4.14 19.55 6.41
C ASP A 259 -4.52 21.02 6.64
N ASP A 260 -5.80 21.27 6.90
CA ASP A 260 -6.31 22.63 7.06
C ASP A 260 -5.92 23.27 8.40
N GLY A 261 -5.38 22.52 9.36
CA GLY A 261 -5.09 23.03 10.69
C GLY A 261 -6.33 23.55 11.43
N LYS A 262 -7.52 23.00 11.10
CA LYS A 262 -8.86 23.38 11.58
C LYS A 262 -9.41 24.70 11.02
N LEU A 263 -8.95 25.13 9.84
CA LEU A 263 -9.47 26.31 9.15
C LEU A 263 -10.78 26.05 8.39
N PHE A 264 -10.98 24.81 7.93
CA PHE A 264 -12.10 24.34 7.13
C PHE A 264 -12.78 23.12 7.73
N VAL A 265 -12.87 23.03 9.07
CA VAL A 265 -13.61 21.95 9.77
C VAL A 265 -13.10 20.55 9.38
N GLY A 266 -11.80 20.41 9.11
CA GLY A 266 -11.16 19.13 8.81
C GLY A 266 -11.20 18.71 7.34
N HIS A 267 -11.78 19.54 6.46
CA HIS A 267 -11.62 19.39 5.01
C HIS A 267 -10.14 19.57 4.60
N LYS A 268 -9.78 19.06 3.42
CA LYS A 268 -8.40 19.17 2.91
C LYS A 268 -8.26 20.33 1.93
N ILE A 269 -7.12 20.99 1.96
CA ILE A 269 -6.78 22.03 1.00
C ILE A 269 -5.95 21.39 -0.09
N VAL A 270 -6.35 21.58 -1.35
CA VAL A 270 -5.67 21.03 -2.52
C VAL A 270 -5.13 22.17 -3.35
N VAL A 271 -3.83 22.14 -3.62
CA VAL A 271 -3.12 23.11 -4.45
C VAL A 271 -2.48 22.40 -5.63
N ASN A 272 -2.84 22.79 -6.85
CA ASN A 272 -2.28 22.21 -8.08
C ASN A 272 -1.13 23.08 -8.60
N GLY A 273 -0.04 22.47 -9.01
CA GLY A 273 1.11 23.17 -9.57
C GLY A 273 1.84 22.38 -10.64
N ASN A 274 2.79 23.02 -11.32
CA ASN A 274 3.66 22.39 -12.31
C ASN A 274 5.11 22.83 -12.11
N VAL A 275 6.04 21.87 -11.98
CA VAL A 275 7.46 22.15 -11.73
C VAL A 275 8.21 22.69 -12.96
N ASN A 276 7.69 22.46 -14.17
CA ASN A 276 8.34 22.83 -15.43
C ASN A 276 8.08 24.28 -15.83
N GLY A 277 7.15 24.97 -15.17
CA GLY A 277 6.83 26.39 -15.40
C GLY A 277 6.72 27.24 -14.14
N GLU A 278 7.06 26.70 -12.96
CA GLU A 278 6.87 27.31 -11.63
C GLU A 278 5.47 27.92 -11.40
N LEU A 279 4.45 27.37 -12.05
CA LEU A 279 3.09 27.90 -11.98
C LEU A 279 2.29 27.13 -10.92
N ILE A 280 1.60 27.88 -10.05
CA ILE A 280 0.57 27.35 -9.16
C ILE A 280 -0.77 27.76 -9.77
N ASN A 281 -1.59 26.76 -10.10
CA ASN A 281 -2.70 26.92 -11.03
C ASN A 281 -4.03 27.11 -10.31
N SER A 282 -4.20 26.47 -9.15
CA SER A 282 -5.43 26.57 -8.37
C SER A 282 -5.21 26.13 -6.93
N ALA A 283 -6.04 26.68 -6.04
CA ALA A 283 -6.17 26.26 -4.65
C ALA A 283 -7.65 26.14 -4.32
N ILE A 284 -8.06 24.98 -3.84
CA ILE A 284 -9.44 24.68 -3.48
C ILE A 284 -9.49 23.96 -2.13
N VAL A 285 -10.68 23.90 -1.54
CA VAL A 285 -10.96 23.02 -0.41
C VAL A 285 -11.73 21.82 -0.97
N GLU A 286 -11.18 20.62 -0.80
CA GLU A 286 -11.71 19.38 -1.37
C GLU A 286 -13.09 19.07 -0.80
N ASN A 287 -14.05 18.72 -1.68
CA ASN A 287 -15.42 18.37 -1.32
C ASN A 287 -16.12 19.41 -0.42
N PHE A 288 -15.79 20.69 -0.59
CA PHE A 288 -16.29 21.77 0.25
C PHE A 288 -17.26 22.68 -0.51
N ASN A 289 -18.42 22.94 0.12
CA ASN A 289 -19.36 23.95 -0.31
C ASN A 289 -19.78 24.81 0.89
N ILE A 290 -19.58 26.12 0.79
CA ILE A 290 -19.89 27.06 1.88
C ILE A 290 -21.39 27.10 2.19
N GLU A 291 -22.25 26.85 1.20
CA GLU A 291 -23.70 26.91 1.36
C GLU A 291 -24.24 25.83 2.32
N ASP A 292 -23.52 24.72 2.46
CA ASP A 292 -23.86 23.65 3.41
C ASP A 292 -23.73 24.13 4.87
N TYR A 293 -22.91 25.15 5.12
CA TYR A 293 -22.67 25.73 6.44
C TYR A 293 -23.53 26.97 6.73
N LYS A 294 -24.01 27.66 5.70
CA LYS A 294 -24.94 28.79 5.84
C LYS A 294 -26.34 28.33 6.25
N LYS A 295 -26.77 27.15 5.80
CA LYS A 295 -28.13 26.62 6.05
C LYS A 295 -28.42 26.24 7.50
N VAL A 296 -27.40 26.14 8.37
CA VAL A 296 -27.58 25.78 9.78
C VAL A 296 -28.16 26.93 10.63
N GLU A 297 -28.13 28.18 10.14
CA GLU A 297 -28.73 29.32 10.87
C GLU A 297 -30.26 29.39 10.75
N LEU A 298 -30.86 29.01 9.62
CA LEU A 298 -32.31 29.18 9.38
C LEU A 298 -33.19 28.16 10.12
N ALA A 299 -32.67 27.01 10.52
CA ALA A 299 -33.45 25.98 11.20
C ALA A 299 -33.55 26.18 12.73
N LEU A 300 -32.75 27.09 13.29
CA LEU A 300 -32.69 27.31 14.74
C LEU A 300 -33.27 28.64 15.18
N SER A 301 -33.25 29.67 14.33
CA SER A 301 -33.97 30.92 14.64
C SER A 301 -35.49 30.75 14.65
N VAL A 302 -36.03 29.76 13.93
CA VAL A 302 -37.49 29.48 13.89
C VAL A 302 -37.97 28.65 15.09
N ASN A 303 -37.07 27.97 15.81
CA ASN A 303 -37.43 27.14 16.97
C ASN A 303 -37.32 27.90 18.31
N ASP A 304 -36.57 28.99 18.37
CA ASP A 304 -36.48 29.82 19.59
C ASP A 304 -37.66 30.81 19.68
N GLU A 305 -38.27 31.24 18.57
CA GLU A 305 -39.45 32.14 18.59
C GLU A 305 -40.79 31.42 18.85
N LYS A 306 -40.85 30.08 18.82
CA LYS A 306 -42.10 29.32 19.03
C LYS A 306 -42.34 28.83 20.45
N ASN A 307 -41.45 29.13 21.40
CA ASN A 307 -41.56 28.68 22.79
C ASN A 307 -41.83 29.80 23.81
N GLU A 308 -42.08 31.05 23.39
CA GLU A 308 -42.46 32.13 24.31
C GLU A 308 -43.97 32.36 24.48
N ASP A 309 -44.83 31.64 23.75
CA ASP A 309 -46.29 31.90 23.78
C ASP A 309 -47.13 30.96 24.67
N VAL A 310 -46.53 30.20 25.57
CA VAL A 310 -47.30 29.37 26.54
C VAL A 310 -46.69 29.48 27.93
N LEU A 311 -46.89 30.61 28.60
CA LEU A 311 -46.84 30.75 30.06
C LEU A 311 -47.43 32.11 30.48
N ASN A 312 -48.73 32.29 30.24
CA ASN A 312 -49.53 33.35 30.87
C ASN A 312 -50.94 32.82 31.17
N GLU A 313 -51.03 31.88 32.10
CA GLU A 313 -52.27 31.67 32.87
C GLU A 313 -52.01 32.10 34.31
N ALA A 314 -52.59 33.25 34.67
CA ALA A 314 -52.62 33.75 36.03
C ALA A 314 -53.66 32.96 36.85
N PRO A 315 -53.38 32.62 38.13
CA PRO A 315 -54.42 32.19 39.03
C PRO A 315 -55.12 33.42 39.62
N THR A 316 -56.43 33.48 39.44
CA THR A 316 -57.35 34.34 40.20
C THR A 316 -57.28 33.96 41.68
N ILE A 317 -56.99 34.92 42.55
CA ILE A 317 -57.20 34.81 44.00
C ILE A 317 -58.13 35.94 44.42
N ASP A 318 -59.32 35.55 44.85
CA ASP A 318 -60.30 36.42 45.51
C ASP A 318 -59.70 37.01 46.79
N SER A 319 -59.83 38.33 46.92
CA SER A 319 -59.54 39.08 48.12
C SER A 319 -60.79 39.19 48.98
N ASP A 320 -60.84 38.46 50.08
CA ASP A 320 -61.73 38.79 51.21
C ASP A 320 -60.94 39.55 52.28
N ILE A 321 -61.49 40.71 52.60
CA ILE A 321 -61.04 41.74 53.52
C ILE A 321 -61.49 41.38 54.94
N ASN A 322 -60.57 41.50 55.92
CA ASN A 322 -60.77 42.10 57.26
C ASN A 322 -59.60 41.70 58.16
N ASP A 323 -59.16 42.43 59.17
CA ASP A 323 -59.17 43.84 59.57
C ASP A 323 -58.41 43.81 60.91
N LYS A 324 -57.45 44.72 61.12
CA LYS A 324 -56.84 45.12 62.43
C LYS A 324 -56.11 44.01 63.23
N ASP A 325 -55.08 44.26 64.04
CA ASP A 325 -54.67 45.47 64.76
C ASP A 325 -53.19 45.31 65.21
N ASN A 326 -52.59 46.44 65.59
CA ASN A 326 -51.41 46.68 66.44
C ASN A 326 -50.73 45.47 67.16
N THR A 327 -49.42 45.43 67.43
CA THR A 327 -48.65 46.42 68.22
C THR A 327 -47.15 46.02 68.27
N GLU A 328 -46.28 47.03 68.22
CA GLU A 328 -44.98 47.22 68.90
C GLU A 328 -43.89 46.13 69.07
N LYS A 329 -42.68 46.63 68.76
CA LYS A 329 -41.32 46.37 69.28
C LYS A 329 -40.44 45.31 68.62
#